data_AF-A0AB39V599-F1
#
_entry.id   AF-A0AB39V599-F1
#
_cell.length_a   1.000
_cell.length_b   1.000
_cell.length_c   1.000
_cell.angle_alpha   90.00
_cell.angle_beta   90.00
_cell.angle_gamma   90.00
#
_symmetry.space_group_name_H-M   'P 1'
#
loop_
_entity.id
_entity.type
_entity.pdbx_description
1 polymer ?
#
loop_
_entity_poly.entity_id
_entity_poly.type
_entity_poly.pdbx_seq_one_letter_code
_entity_poly.pdbx_strand_id
1 'polypeptide(L)'
;MKNIILIIMILTGIQIFGDYSYDYKYTIKNNEVYWDEELIEGADSKTFKILGEGYYAKDKNNIYYKGEKYEGNPATLKIIDNHYYKDKYSAYFEGTRINNSNPKTFKVLGRNFSKDKNNVYYLGKKITGANTKTFRVLGFKYAKDKNNIYYSDKKIVGADSKTFTLLGKSSYSKDKNNVYYEGEKIENADIETFEIIEASEKAQDKNHKYERGKIIK
;
A
#
# COMPACT_ATOMS: atom_id res chain seq x y z
N MET A 1 30.51 17.60 20.58
CA MET A 1 30.13 18.90 20.00
C MET A 1 28.62 19.03 20.13
N LYS A 2 28.18 19.90 21.04
CA LYS A 2 26.77 20.24 21.27
C LYS A 2 26.47 21.46 20.41
N ASN A 3 25.59 21.35 19.42
CA ASN A 3 25.09 22.52 18.72
C ASN A 3 23.80 22.98 19.40
N ILE A 4 23.98 23.90 20.35
CA ILE A 4 22.93 24.77 20.85
C ILE A 4 22.80 25.88 19.80
N ILE A 5 21.65 25.98 19.12
CA ILE A 5 21.32 27.14 18.30
C ILE A 5 20.27 27.94 19.05
N LEU A 6 20.75 29.00 19.70
CA LEU A 6 19.96 30.11 20.22
C LEU A 6 19.98 31.20 19.13
N ILE A 7 18.83 31.64 18.62
CA ILE A 7 18.77 32.79 17.71
C ILE A 7 17.95 33.91 18.35
N ILE A 8 18.67 34.99 18.61
CA ILE A 8 18.19 36.33 18.94
C ILE A 8 17.71 36.95 17.63
N MET A 9 16.44 37.39 17.57
CA MET A 9 15.92 38.14 16.42
C MET A 9 16.48 39.56 16.42
N ILE A 10 17.29 39.91 15.41
CA ILE A 10 17.55 41.31 15.06
C ILE A 10 16.97 41.58 13.69
N LEU A 11 16.11 42.60 13.63
CA LEU A 11 15.57 43.22 12.43
C LEU A 11 16.70 43.58 11.45
N THR A 12 16.76 42.90 10.31
CA THR A 12 17.03 43.45 8.97
C THR A 12 16.92 42.29 7.98
N GLY A 13 16.07 42.46 6.97
CA GLY A 13 15.56 41.37 6.14
C GLY A 13 16.64 40.52 5.47
N ILE A 14 16.66 39.22 5.81
CA ILE A 14 17.16 38.14 4.97
C ILE A 14 16.19 36.97 5.18
N GLN A 15 15.37 36.67 4.18
CA GLN A 15 14.49 35.51 4.18
C GLN A 15 15.31 34.30 3.70
N ILE A 16 15.84 33.54 4.65
CA ILE A 16 16.51 32.27 4.37
C ILE A 16 15.40 31.23 4.16
N PHE A 17 15.14 30.86 2.91
CA PHE A 17 14.38 29.65 2.58
C PHE A 17 15.27 28.43 2.88
N GLY A 18 15.30 28.03 4.15
CA GLY A 18 15.76 26.68 4.51
C GLY A 18 14.66 25.69 4.19
N ASP A 19 15.00 24.57 3.56
CA ASP A 19 14.09 23.45 3.35
C ASP A 19 13.45 23.07 4.70
N TYR A 20 12.15 23.38 4.85
CA TYR A 20 11.36 22.98 6.00
C TYR A 20 11.14 21.46 5.94
N SER A 21 12.13 20.70 6.40
CA SER A 21 11.92 19.31 6.80
C SER A 21 11.25 19.37 8.17
N TYR A 22 9.93 19.22 8.22
CA TYR A 22 9.23 18.98 9.47
C TYR A 22 9.79 17.68 10.08
N ASP A 23 10.55 17.82 11.15
CA ASP A 23 11.07 16.71 11.95
C ASP A 23 9.94 16.15 12.82
N TYR A 24 8.94 15.56 12.14
CA TYR A 24 7.78 14.93 12.79
C TYR A 24 8.26 13.84 13.73
N LYS A 25 8.08 14.05 15.03
CA LYS A 25 8.62 13.13 16.04
C LYS A 25 7.74 13.00 17.26
N TYR A 26 7.88 11.84 17.88
CA TYR A 26 7.40 11.63 19.23
C TYR A 26 8.24 12.42 20.22
N THR A 27 7.58 13.12 21.14
CA THR A 27 8.22 13.81 22.27
C THR A 27 7.61 13.32 23.58
N ILE A 28 8.45 13.09 24.59
CA ILE A 28 8.01 12.76 25.94
C ILE A 28 8.44 13.91 26.87
N LYS A 29 7.47 14.60 27.47
CA LYS A 29 7.70 15.70 28.43
C LYS A 29 6.64 15.65 29.53
N ASN A 30 7.00 15.96 30.76
CA ASN A 30 6.07 16.00 31.90
C ASN A 30 5.20 14.73 32.07
N ASN A 31 5.77 13.54 31.81
CA ASN A 31 5.08 12.24 31.80
C ASN A 31 3.95 12.10 30.76
N GLU A 32 3.92 12.96 29.76
CA GLU A 32 2.99 12.92 28.64
C GLU A 32 3.74 12.62 27.35
N VAL A 33 3.03 12.03 26.38
CA VAL A 33 3.59 11.69 25.07
C VAL A 33 2.87 12.47 24.00
N TYR A 34 3.63 13.02 23.07
CA TYR A 34 3.15 13.88 22.00
C TYR A 34 3.61 13.36 20.65
N TRP A 35 2.81 13.58 19.61
CA TRP A 35 3.21 13.49 18.21
C TRP A 35 2.99 14.85 17.57
N ASP A 36 4.04 15.46 17.03
CA ASP A 36 3.96 16.79 16.41
C ASP A 36 3.25 17.84 17.29
N GLU A 37 3.66 17.91 18.56
CA GLU A 37 3.09 18.78 19.59
C GLU A 37 1.65 18.45 20.04
N GLU A 38 0.98 17.50 19.39
CA GLU A 38 -0.34 17.01 19.79
C GLU A 38 -0.22 15.91 20.85
N LEU A 39 -1.02 16.03 21.93
CA LEU A 39 -1.03 15.08 23.03
C LEU A 39 -1.64 13.74 22.57
N ILE A 40 -0.94 12.64 22.85
CA ILE A 40 -1.46 11.29 22.61
C ILE A 40 -2.14 10.80 23.89
N GLU A 41 -3.46 10.98 23.95
CA GLU A 41 -4.22 10.65 25.15
C GLU A 41 -4.14 9.16 25.52
N GLY A 42 -3.85 8.92 26.80
CA GLY A 42 -3.75 7.58 27.38
C GLY A 42 -2.47 6.82 27.02
N ALA A 43 -1.48 7.46 26.41
CA ALA A 43 -0.15 6.87 26.23
C ALA A 43 0.59 6.71 27.57
N ASP A 44 1.14 5.53 27.81
CA ASP A 44 1.99 5.27 28.97
C ASP A 44 3.43 5.71 28.67
N SER A 45 3.75 6.94 29.06
CA SER A 45 5.06 7.57 28.85
C SER A 45 6.24 6.80 29.47
N LYS A 46 6.01 6.04 30.55
CA LYS A 46 7.05 5.26 31.24
C LYS A 46 7.50 4.04 30.42
N THR A 47 6.57 3.47 29.64
CA THR A 47 6.83 2.29 28.81
C THR A 47 6.89 2.60 27.32
N PHE A 48 6.71 3.87 26.95
CA PHE A 48 6.72 4.33 25.57
C PHE A 48 8.08 4.12 24.90
N LYS A 49 8.06 3.52 23.71
CA LYS A 49 9.22 3.21 22.90
C LYS A 49 8.94 3.56 21.45
N ILE A 50 9.76 4.43 20.90
CA ILE A 50 9.77 4.77 19.48
C ILE A 50 10.47 3.62 18.72
N LEU A 51 9.96 3.28 17.54
CA LEU A 51 10.37 2.13 16.74
C LEU A 51 10.64 2.55 15.28
N GLY A 52 11.53 1.80 14.62
CA GLY A 52 11.84 2.00 13.20
C GLY A 52 12.43 3.40 12.92
N GLU A 53 11.95 4.04 11.85
CA GLU A 53 12.35 5.39 11.44
C GLU A 53 11.69 6.52 12.26
N GLY A 54 11.05 6.18 13.39
CA GLY A 54 10.42 7.17 14.27
C GLY A 54 8.92 7.35 14.08
N TYR A 55 8.33 6.74 13.04
CA TYR A 55 6.88 6.81 12.81
C TYR A 55 6.07 5.83 13.64
N TYR A 56 6.62 4.65 13.95
CA TYR A 56 5.97 3.70 14.84
C TYR A 56 6.40 3.95 16.28
N ALA A 57 5.50 3.73 17.21
CA ALA A 57 5.83 3.62 18.62
C ALA A 57 4.93 2.59 19.30
N LYS A 58 5.26 2.24 20.55
CA LYS A 58 4.40 1.42 21.39
C LYS A 58 4.61 1.77 22.84
N ASP A 59 3.60 1.51 23.65
CA ASP A 59 3.76 1.38 25.09
C ASP A 59 3.39 -0.06 25.52
N LYS A 60 3.20 -0.30 26.83
CA LYS A 60 2.82 -1.63 27.33
C LYS A 60 1.43 -2.10 26.86
N ASN A 61 0.53 -1.18 26.50
CA ASN A 61 -0.87 -1.41 26.19
C ASN A 61 -1.19 -1.22 24.70
N ASN A 62 -0.56 -0.26 24.04
CA ASN A 62 -0.95 0.25 22.73
C ASN A 62 0.22 0.26 21.73
N ILE A 63 -0.14 0.22 20.45
CA ILE A 63 0.74 0.47 19.32
C ILE A 63 0.32 1.81 18.72
N TYR A 64 1.30 2.59 18.24
CA TYR A 64 1.07 3.89 17.63
C TYR A 64 1.77 4.00 16.28
N TYR A 65 1.17 4.77 15.38
CA TYR A 65 1.82 5.23 14.16
C TYR A 65 1.44 6.68 13.90
N LYS A 66 2.43 7.58 13.89
CA LYS A 66 2.22 9.04 13.74
C LYS A 66 1.15 9.59 14.69
N GLY A 67 1.27 9.26 15.97
CA GLY A 67 0.32 9.65 17.03
C GLY A 67 -0.94 8.79 17.13
N GLU A 68 -1.38 8.17 16.04
CA GLU A 68 -2.62 7.38 15.99
C GLU A 68 -2.48 5.99 16.62
N LYS A 69 -3.50 5.53 17.34
CA LYS A 69 -3.55 4.19 17.95
C LYS A 69 -3.85 3.13 16.89
N TYR A 70 -3.01 2.10 16.83
CA TYR A 70 -3.09 1.00 15.88
C TYR A 70 -3.44 -0.31 16.60
N GLU A 71 -4.19 -1.19 15.94
CA GLU A 71 -4.56 -2.48 16.52
C GLU A 71 -3.35 -3.41 16.69
N GLY A 72 -3.43 -4.32 17.67
CA GLY A 72 -2.51 -5.44 17.82
C GLY A 72 -1.84 -5.51 19.18
N ASN A 73 -0.96 -6.48 19.33
CA ASN A 73 -0.29 -6.78 20.60
C ASN A 73 1.11 -6.14 20.65
N PRO A 74 1.31 -5.07 21.45
CA PRO A 74 2.59 -4.36 21.51
C PRO A 74 3.73 -5.23 22.06
N ALA A 75 3.43 -6.23 22.91
CA ALA A 75 4.45 -7.09 23.49
C ALA A 75 5.13 -7.99 22.44
N THR A 76 4.46 -8.30 21.33
CA THR A 76 5.00 -9.16 20.26
C THR A 76 5.06 -8.51 18.89
N LEU A 77 4.91 -7.19 18.84
CA LEU A 77 4.97 -6.39 17.63
C LEU A 77 6.29 -6.58 16.88
N LYS A 78 6.18 -6.78 15.57
CA LYS A 78 7.26 -6.80 14.58
C LYS A 78 6.82 -5.97 13.37
N ILE A 79 7.51 -4.86 13.14
CA ILE A 79 7.32 -4.03 11.95
C ILE A 79 7.90 -4.77 10.73
N ILE A 80 7.17 -4.76 9.62
CA ILE A 80 7.62 -5.35 8.34
C ILE A 80 8.05 -4.23 7.40
N ASP A 81 7.18 -3.24 7.21
CA ASP A 81 7.44 -2.00 6.47
C ASP A 81 6.51 -0.88 6.98
N ASN A 82 6.44 0.25 6.27
CA ASN A 82 5.64 1.41 6.68
C ASN A 82 4.13 1.14 6.73
N HIS A 83 3.63 0.16 5.97
CA HIS A 83 2.21 -0.17 5.91
C HIS A 83 1.87 -1.47 6.65
N TYR A 84 2.83 -2.40 6.71
CA TYR A 84 2.61 -3.74 7.27
C TYR A 84 3.39 -3.97 8.56
N TYR A 85 2.71 -4.56 9.54
CA TYR A 85 3.33 -5.10 10.73
C TYR A 85 2.61 -6.38 11.15
N LYS A 86 3.14 -7.07 12.15
CA LYS A 86 2.52 -8.28 12.71
C LYS A 86 2.82 -8.42 14.18
N ASP A 87 1.98 -9.17 14.86
CA ASP A 87 2.24 -9.67 16.20
C ASP A 87 2.20 -11.21 16.22
N LYS A 88 2.13 -11.83 17.39
CA LYS A 88 2.06 -13.29 17.49
C LYS A 88 0.73 -13.89 16.98
N TYR A 89 -0.31 -13.08 16.81
CA TYR A 89 -1.68 -13.51 16.48
C TYR A 89 -2.09 -13.18 15.06
N SER A 90 -1.67 -12.04 14.49
CA SER A 90 -2.14 -11.56 13.18
C SER A 90 -1.11 -10.66 12.50
N ALA A 91 -1.26 -10.51 11.19
CA ALA A 91 -0.68 -9.41 10.43
C ALA A 91 -1.68 -8.26 10.32
N TYR A 92 -1.16 -7.05 10.06
CA TYR A 92 -1.91 -5.81 10.03
C TYR A 92 -1.48 -4.98 8.82
N PHE A 93 -2.41 -4.20 8.30
CA PHE A 93 -2.20 -3.23 7.22
C PHE A 93 -2.78 -1.88 7.67
N GLU A 94 -1.95 -0.83 7.70
CA GLU A 94 -2.35 0.53 8.09
C GLU A 94 -3.22 0.58 9.36
N GLY A 95 -2.73 -0.08 10.42
CA GLY A 95 -3.40 -0.11 11.73
C GLY A 95 -4.56 -1.09 11.87
N THR A 96 -4.97 -1.72 10.77
CA THR A 96 -6.13 -2.62 10.74
C THR A 96 -5.70 -4.08 10.67
N ARG A 97 -6.34 -4.94 11.47
CA ARG A 97 -6.08 -6.38 11.44
C ARG A 97 -6.44 -7.02 10.09
N ILE A 98 -5.50 -7.79 9.54
CA ILE A 98 -5.73 -8.65 8.38
C ILE A 98 -6.39 -9.94 8.87
N ASN A 99 -7.70 -10.06 8.62
CA ASN A 99 -8.48 -11.21 9.06
C ASN A 99 -7.98 -12.54 8.48
N ASN A 100 -7.92 -13.56 9.33
CA ASN A 100 -7.45 -14.91 9.03
C ASN A 100 -6.00 -15.01 8.53
N SER A 101 -5.18 -13.97 8.79
CA SER A 101 -3.76 -14.01 8.47
C SER A 101 -2.98 -14.95 9.39
N ASN A 102 -1.99 -15.63 8.82
CA ASN A 102 -1.01 -16.39 9.59
C ASN A 102 0.32 -15.62 9.72
N PRO A 103 0.58 -14.94 10.85
CA PRO A 103 1.76 -14.07 11.01
C PRO A 103 3.09 -14.83 10.91
N LYS A 104 3.11 -16.14 11.21
CA LYS A 104 4.34 -16.96 11.10
C LYS A 104 4.79 -17.12 9.65
N THR A 105 3.85 -17.16 8.72
CA THR A 105 4.13 -17.36 7.28
C THR A 105 3.85 -16.13 6.42
N PHE A 106 3.40 -15.03 7.03
CA PHE A 106 3.04 -13.80 6.33
C PHE A 106 4.25 -13.14 5.66
N LYS A 107 4.07 -12.73 4.40
CA LYS A 107 5.07 -12.08 3.55
C LYS A 107 4.41 -10.98 2.73
N VAL A 108 5.04 -9.81 2.67
CA VAL A 108 4.68 -8.73 1.74
C VAL A 108 5.29 -9.06 0.37
N LEU A 109 4.49 -8.93 -0.68
CA LEU A 109 4.89 -9.19 -2.08
C LEU A 109 5.16 -7.91 -2.87
N GLY A 110 4.94 -6.74 -2.24
CA GLY A 110 5.04 -5.43 -2.86
C GLY A 110 3.77 -5.05 -3.63
N ARG A 111 3.69 -3.77 -4.04
CA ARG A 111 2.54 -3.19 -4.77
C ARG A 111 1.19 -3.50 -4.09
N ASN A 112 1.16 -3.37 -2.76
CA ASN A 112 -0.01 -3.63 -1.91
C ASN A 112 -0.47 -5.10 -1.81
N PHE A 113 0.24 -6.05 -2.43
CA PHE A 113 -0.03 -7.47 -2.26
C PHE A 113 0.77 -8.06 -1.11
N SER A 114 0.15 -8.99 -0.40
CA SER A 114 0.79 -9.82 0.63
C SER A 114 0.18 -11.22 0.62
N LYS A 115 0.85 -12.18 1.25
CA LYS A 115 0.33 -13.55 1.39
C LYS A 115 0.82 -14.22 2.64
N ASP A 116 0.12 -15.25 3.06
CA ASP A 116 0.63 -16.26 3.97
C ASP A 116 0.61 -17.65 3.29
N LYS A 117 0.75 -18.73 4.07
CA LYS A 117 0.71 -20.10 3.54
C LYS A 117 -0.59 -20.42 2.80
N ASN A 118 -1.73 -19.90 3.27
CA ASN A 118 -3.07 -20.32 2.88
C ASN A 118 -3.86 -19.23 2.13
N ASN A 119 -3.52 -17.95 2.31
CA ASN A 119 -4.25 -16.82 1.76
C ASN A 119 -3.35 -15.82 1.03
N VAL A 120 -3.93 -15.11 0.07
CA VAL A 120 -3.36 -13.92 -0.56
C VAL A 120 -4.24 -12.73 -0.23
N TYR A 121 -3.63 -11.55 -0.10
CA TYR A 121 -4.28 -10.31 0.29
C TYR A 121 -3.86 -9.16 -0.62
N TYR A 122 -4.76 -8.20 -0.79
CA TYR A 122 -4.51 -6.88 -1.38
C TYR A 122 -5.01 -5.82 -0.40
N LEU A 123 -4.14 -4.90 0.05
CA LEU A 123 -4.44 -3.90 1.09
C LEU A 123 -5.10 -4.53 2.33
N GLY A 124 -4.59 -5.69 2.77
CA GLY A 124 -5.16 -6.44 3.90
C GLY A 124 -6.47 -7.20 3.62
N LYS A 125 -7.11 -7.02 2.46
CA LYS A 125 -8.32 -7.76 2.08
C LYS A 125 -7.96 -9.08 1.40
N LYS A 126 -8.55 -10.18 1.86
CA LYS A 126 -8.34 -11.52 1.28
C LYS A 126 -8.83 -11.59 -0.16
N ILE A 127 -8.00 -12.12 -1.05
CA ILE A 127 -8.33 -12.44 -2.44
C ILE A 127 -8.90 -13.85 -2.49
N THR A 128 -10.21 -13.97 -2.72
CA THR A 128 -10.89 -15.27 -2.75
C THR A 128 -10.45 -16.12 -3.94
N GLY A 129 -10.13 -17.39 -3.68
CA GLY A 129 -9.77 -18.37 -4.72
C GLY A 129 -8.33 -18.26 -5.25
N ALA A 130 -7.50 -17.37 -4.71
CA ALA A 130 -6.10 -17.22 -5.11
C ALA A 130 -5.24 -18.40 -4.66
N ASN A 131 -4.49 -18.99 -5.60
CA ASN A 131 -3.53 -20.04 -5.29
C ASN A 131 -2.20 -19.47 -4.79
N THR A 132 -1.96 -19.54 -3.48
CA THR A 132 -0.78 -18.96 -2.81
C THR A 132 0.57 -19.47 -3.34
N LYS A 133 0.63 -20.70 -3.87
CA LYS A 133 1.87 -21.32 -4.35
C LYS A 133 2.30 -20.73 -5.69
N THR A 134 1.34 -20.42 -6.57
CA THR A 134 1.60 -19.93 -7.93
C THR A 134 1.33 -18.43 -8.09
N PHE A 135 0.84 -17.75 -7.05
CA PHE A 135 0.52 -16.34 -7.10
C PHE A 135 1.76 -15.47 -7.33
N ARG A 136 1.67 -14.56 -8.31
CA ARG A 136 2.68 -13.56 -8.64
C ARG A 136 2.03 -12.23 -8.99
N VAL A 137 2.67 -11.14 -8.55
CA VAL A 137 2.26 -9.76 -8.87
C VAL A 137 2.77 -9.42 -10.28
N LEU A 138 1.93 -8.81 -11.11
CA LEU A 138 2.29 -8.39 -12.47
C LEU A 138 2.63 -6.90 -12.55
N GLY A 139 1.86 -6.05 -11.86
CA GLY A 139 2.00 -4.59 -11.92
C GLY A 139 0.64 -3.92 -12.11
N PHE A 140 0.55 -2.61 -11.91
CA PHE A 140 -0.70 -1.83 -12.10
C PHE A 140 -1.93 -2.46 -11.44
N LYS A 141 -1.78 -2.93 -10.19
CA LYS A 141 -2.78 -3.68 -9.41
C LYS A 141 -3.18 -5.05 -9.99
N TYR A 142 -2.61 -5.49 -11.11
CA TYR A 142 -2.79 -6.84 -11.61
C TYR A 142 -1.86 -7.85 -10.94
N ALA A 143 -2.41 -9.04 -10.75
CA ALA A 143 -1.69 -10.22 -10.31
C ALA A 143 -2.28 -11.47 -10.97
N LYS A 144 -1.57 -12.58 -10.90
CA LYS A 144 -2.06 -13.86 -11.41
C LYS A 144 -1.62 -15.04 -10.58
N ASP A 145 -2.37 -16.12 -10.69
CA ASP A 145 -1.91 -17.44 -10.32
C ASP A 145 -1.87 -18.36 -11.56
N LYS A 146 -1.77 -19.68 -11.37
CA LYS A 146 -1.73 -20.65 -12.47
C LYS A 146 -2.96 -20.59 -13.39
N ASN A 147 -4.14 -20.29 -12.83
CA ASN A 147 -5.42 -20.42 -13.51
C ASN A 147 -6.18 -19.09 -13.65
N ASN A 148 -5.88 -18.11 -12.81
CA ASN A 148 -6.69 -16.90 -12.66
C ASN A 148 -5.85 -15.64 -12.84
N ILE A 149 -6.51 -14.58 -13.32
CA ILE A 149 -6.03 -13.20 -13.27
C ILE A 149 -6.85 -12.43 -12.24
N TYR A 150 -6.18 -11.52 -11.55
CA TYR A 150 -6.76 -10.64 -10.53
C TYR A 150 -6.44 -9.19 -10.85
N TYR A 151 -7.39 -8.30 -10.58
CA TYR A 151 -7.18 -6.87 -10.46
C TYR A 151 -7.54 -6.47 -9.03
N SER A 152 -6.56 -5.92 -8.31
CA SER A 152 -6.66 -5.65 -6.87
C SER A 152 -7.04 -6.92 -6.10
N ASP A 153 -8.17 -6.90 -5.38
CA ASP A 153 -8.71 -8.03 -4.61
C ASP A 153 -9.69 -8.91 -5.38
N LYS A 154 -9.99 -8.60 -6.65
CA LYS A 154 -11.02 -9.27 -7.44
C LYS A 154 -10.43 -10.15 -8.52
N LYS A 155 -11.00 -11.35 -8.69
CA LYS A 155 -10.73 -12.21 -9.85
C LYS A 155 -11.44 -11.64 -11.09
N ILE A 156 -10.72 -11.55 -12.20
CA ILE A 156 -11.31 -11.24 -13.51
C ILE A 156 -11.92 -12.52 -14.06
N VAL A 157 -13.25 -12.59 -14.13
CA VAL A 157 -13.97 -13.77 -14.60
C VAL A 157 -13.79 -13.91 -16.12
N GLY A 158 -13.50 -15.12 -16.59
CA GLY A 158 -13.32 -15.40 -18.02
C GLY A 158 -11.95 -15.07 -18.61
N ALA A 159 -11.06 -14.40 -17.85
CA ALA A 159 -9.71 -14.08 -18.32
C ALA A 159 -8.85 -15.35 -18.52
N ASP A 160 -8.23 -15.47 -19.69
CA ASP A 160 -7.29 -16.54 -20.01
C ASP A 160 -5.92 -16.23 -19.41
N SER A 161 -5.66 -16.84 -18.25
CA SER A 161 -4.43 -16.57 -17.51
C SER A 161 -3.13 -16.94 -18.25
N LYS A 162 -3.19 -17.81 -19.27
CA LYS A 162 -2.00 -18.24 -20.02
C LYS A 162 -1.56 -17.18 -21.04
N THR A 163 -2.52 -16.52 -21.67
CA THR A 163 -2.29 -15.52 -22.72
C THR A 163 -2.44 -14.07 -22.25
N PHE A 164 -2.82 -13.87 -20.98
CA PHE A 164 -2.95 -12.54 -20.40
C PHE A 164 -1.63 -11.76 -20.38
N THR A 165 -1.67 -10.53 -20.89
CA THR A 165 -0.56 -9.59 -21.00
C THR A 165 -1.00 -8.18 -20.60
N LEU A 166 -0.11 -7.45 -19.94
CA LEU A 166 -0.31 -6.02 -19.68
C LEU A 166 0.12 -5.23 -20.92
N LEU A 167 -0.62 -4.17 -21.26
CA LEU A 167 -0.35 -3.33 -22.42
C LEU A 167 0.39 -2.06 -21.99
N GLY A 168 1.66 -1.95 -22.36
CA GLY A 168 2.50 -0.80 -22.01
C GLY A 168 2.63 -0.57 -20.50
N LYS A 169 2.88 0.68 -20.10
CA LYS A 169 2.86 1.13 -18.70
C LYS A 169 1.48 1.68 -18.32
N SER A 170 0.44 0.88 -18.49
CA SER A 170 -0.96 1.31 -18.36
C SER A 170 -1.82 0.32 -17.58
N SER A 171 -3.06 0.72 -17.30
CA SER A 171 -4.10 -0.15 -16.72
C SER A 171 -4.80 -1.05 -17.76
N TYR A 172 -4.44 -0.92 -19.04
CA TYR A 172 -4.93 -1.80 -20.10
C TYR A 172 -4.21 -3.13 -20.10
N SER A 173 -4.94 -4.17 -20.46
CA SER A 173 -4.42 -5.52 -20.60
C SER A 173 -5.24 -6.29 -21.62
N LYS A 174 -4.71 -7.40 -22.12
CA LYS A 174 -5.47 -8.29 -23.02
C LYS A 174 -5.08 -9.73 -22.80
N ASP A 175 -6.00 -10.62 -23.15
CA ASP A 175 -5.71 -12.01 -23.41
C ASP A 175 -6.10 -12.36 -24.85
N LYS A 176 -6.06 -13.64 -25.21
CA LYS A 176 -6.41 -14.10 -26.57
C LYS A 176 -7.88 -13.84 -26.96
N ASN A 177 -8.76 -13.59 -25.99
CA ASN A 177 -10.20 -13.50 -26.17
C ASN A 177 -10.76 -12.09 -25.91
N ASN A 178 -10.09 -11.26 -25.11
CA ASN A 178 -10.64 -10.00 -24.64
C ASN A 178 -9.56 -8.93 -24.38
N VAL A 179 -9.98 -7.67 -24.40
CA VAL A 179 -9.23 -6.52 -23.88
C VAL A 179 -9.89 -6.03 -22.60
N TYR A 180 -9.09 -5.56 -21.65
CA TYR A 180 -9.52 -5.09 -20.34
C TYR A 180 -8.92 -3.74 -19.99
N TYR A 181 -9.64 -2.96 -19.19
CA TYR A 181 -9.14 -1.78 -18.48
C TYR A 181 -9.47 -1.91 -17.00
N GLU A 182 -8.46 -1.85 -16.13
CA GLU A 182 -8.64 -2.01 -14.67
C GLU A 182 -9.44 -3.26 -14.25
N GLY A 183 -9.20 -4.37 -14.97
CA GLY A 183 -9.87 -5.64 -14.74
C GLY A 183 -11.27 -5.76 -15.32
N GLU A 184 -11.83 -4.68 -15.87
CA GLU A 184 -13.13 -4.68 -16.54
C GLU A 184 -12.95 -4.96 -18.03
N LYS A 185 -13.78 -5.85 -18.60
CA LYS A 185 -13.76 -6.18 -20.02
C LYS A 185 -14.26 -4.97 -20.83
N ILE A 186 -13.55 -4.66 -21.91
CA ILE A 186 -13.98 -3.67 -22.91
C ILE A 186 -14.79 -4.42 -23.96
N GLU A 187 -16.08 -4.13 -24.05
CA GLU A 187 -16.96 -4.76 -25.03
C GLU A 187 -16.66 -4.25 -26.46
N ASN A 188 -16.72 -5.17 -27.43
CA ASN A 188 -16.50 -4.91 -28.86
C ASN A 188 -15.12 -4.34 -29.23
N ALA A 189 -14.11 -4.46 -28.36
CA ALA A 189 -12.73 -4.13 -28.71
C ALA A 189 -12.16 -5.12 -29.74
N ASP A 190 -11.49 -4.60 -30.76
CA ASP A 190 -10.76 -5.39 -31.74
C ASP A 190 -9.37 -5.74 -31.18
N ILE A 191 -9.24 -6.96 -30.68
CA ILE A 191 -8.07 -7.45 -29.92
C ILE A 191 -6.77 -7.40 -30.75
N GLU A 192 -6.89 -7.62 -32.06
CA GLU A 192 -5.76 -7.69 -32.98
C GLU A 192 -5.13 -6.31 -33.20
N THR A 193 -5.96 -5.28 -33.36
CA THR A 193 -5.52 -3.91 -33.64
C THR A 193 -5.46 -3.02 -32.40
N PHE A 194 -5.81 -3.53 -31.21
CA PHE A 194 -5.80 -2.76 -29.98
C PHE A 194 -4.38 -2.33 -29.55
N GLU A 195 -4.15 -1.03 -29.45
CA GLU A 195 -2.88 -0.41 -29.07
C GLU A 195 -3.04 0.79 -28.14
N ILE A 196 -1.96 1.11 -27.40
CA ILE A 196 -1.91 2.26 -26.47
C ILE A 196 -1.27 3.45 -27.20
N ILE A 197 -1.93 4.61 -27.16
CA ILE A 197 -1.57 5.72 -28.08
C ILE A 197 -0.47 6.62 -27.53
N GLU A 198 -0.47 6.99 -26.25
CA GLU A 198 0.60 7.86 -25.68
C GLU A 198 0.45 8.11 -24.17
N ALA A 199 -0.78 8.10 -23.65
CA ALA A 199 -1.07 8.21 -22.22
C ALA A 199 -1.51 6.85 -21.64
N SER A 200 -1.25 6.59 -20.36
CA SER A 200 -1.65 5.36 -19.65
C SER A 200 -3.17 5.11 -19.62
N GLU A 201 -3.95 6.02 -20.17
CA GLU A 201 -5.41 6.02 -20.13
C GLU A 201 -6.05 6.06 -21.53
N LYS A 202 -5.28 6.16 -22.62
CA LYS A 202 -5.83 6.22 -23.99
C LYS A 202 -5.35 5.07 -24.85
N ALA A 203 -6.28 4.49 -25.59
CA ALA A 203 -6.04 3.38 -26.51
C ALA A 203 -6.86 3.56 -27.78
N GLN A 204 -6.55 2.81 -28.83
CA GLN A 204 -7.40 2.69 -30.01
C GLN A 204 -7.34 1.28 -30.55
N ASP A 205 -8.33 0.96 -31.36
CA ASP A 205 -8.28 -0.13 -32.31
C ASP A 205 -8.78 0.38 -33.67
N LYS A 206 -8.94 -0.52 -34.65
CA LYS A 206 -9.38 -0.13 -36.01
C LYS A 206 -10.78 0.48 -36.06
N ASN A 207 -11.62 0.25 -35.04
CA ASN A 207 -13.01 0.67 -34.99
C ASN A 207 -13.21 1.90 -34.11
N HIS A 208 -12.47 2.00 -33.00
CA HIS A 208 -12.75 2.99 -31.96
C HIS A 208 -11.47 3.58 -31.33
N LYS A 209 -11.64 4.74 -30.73
CA LYS A 209 -10.72 5.29 -29.73
C LYS A 209 -11.31 5.12 -28.34
N TYR A 210 -10.44 4.88 -27.37
CA TYR A 210 -10.79 4.60 -25.99
C TYR A 210 -10.10 5.57 -25.04
N GLU A 211 -10.80 5.95 -23.97
CA GLU A 211 -10.26 6.59 -22.78
C GLU A 211 -10.78 5.88 -21.54
N ARG A 212 -9.86 5.39 -20.70
CA ARG A 212 -10.17 4.61 -19.48
C ARG A 212 -11.14 3.45 -19.74
N GLY A 213 -10.90 2.74 -20.85
CA GLY A 213 -11.71 1.61 -21.31
C GLY A 213 -13.05 1.98 -21.95
N LYS A 214 -13.40 3.27 -22.09
CA LYS A 214 -14.66 3.73 -22.69
C LYS A 214 -14.42 4.26 -24.10
N ILE A 215 -15.35 3.96 -25.03
CA ILE A 215 -15.32 4.49 -26.39
C ILE A 215 -15.54 6.01 -26.35
N ILE A 216 -14.70 6.75 -27.09
CA ILE A 216 -14.79 8.21 -27.21
C ILE A 216 -14.94 8.70 -28.66
N LYS A 217 -14.60 7.87 -29.65
CA LYS A 217 -14.75 8.17 -31.07
C LYS A 217 -14.74 6.87 -31.88
#